data_AF-A0A822H9R2-F1
#
_entry.id   AF-A0A822H9R2-F1
#
_cell.length_a   1.000
_cell.length_b   1.000
_cell.length_c   1.000
_cell.angle_alpha   90.00
_cell.angle_beta   90.00
_cell.angle_gamma   90.00
#
_symmetry.space_group_name_H-M   'P 1'
#
loop_
_entity.id
_entity.type
_entity.pdbx_description
1 polymer ?
#
loop_
_entity_poly.entity_id
_entity_poly.type
_entity_poly.pdbx_seq_one_letter_code
_entity_poly.pdbx_strand_id
1 'polypeptide(L)' 'MSPLMAIFQQVVVQELFERILFIWAIRHPASGYVQGINDLVLPFFVVFLSEFIENDVDIENFDISSLSESNRR' A
#
# COMPACT_ATOMS: atom_id res chain seq x y z
N MET A 1 1.39 -1.55 10.38
CA MET A 1 2.06 -0.72 9.36
C MET A 1 3.19 0.01 10.04
N SER A 2 4.39 0.03 9.46
CA SER A 2 5.53 0.79 10.00
C SER A 2 5.25 2.30 9.88
N PRO A 3 5.00 3.04 10.98
CA PRO A 3 4.64 4.46 10.93
C PRO A 3 5.80 5.36 10.47
N LEU A 4 7.00 4.79 10.36
CA LEU A 4 8.26 5.50 10.14
C LEU A 4 8.58 5.73 8.66
N MET A 5 7.95 4.99 7.73
CA MET A 5 8.16 5.20 6.30
C MET A 5 7.20 6.28 5.78
N ALA A 6 7.76 7.36 5.23
CA ALA A 6 7.00 8.55 4.82
C ALA A 6 5.93 8.27 3.77
N ILE A 7 6.19 7.32 2.85
CA ILE A 7 5.22 6.86 1.85
C ILE A 7 3.89 6.38 2.44
N PHE A 8 3.87 5.77 3.65
CA PHE A 8 2.61 5.32 4.29
C PHE A 8 1.83 6.44 4.96
N GLN A 9 2.41 7.64 5.08
CA GLN A 9 1.70 8.82 5.55
C GLN A 9 0.93 9.51 4.44
N GLN A 10 1.16 9.15 3.17
CA GLN A 10 0.39 9.67 2.05
C GLN A 10 -1.04 9.11 2.06
N VAL A 11 -2.03 9.99 1.99
CA VAL A 11 -3.47 9.63 2.03
C VAL A 11 -3.82 8.59 0.96
N VAL A 12 -3.28 8.73 -0.26
CA VAL A 12 -3.52 7.78 -1.36
C VAL A 12 -3.10 6.36 -0.98
N VAL A 13 -2.00 6.20 -0.26
CA VAL A 13 -1.50 4.88 0.16
C VAL A 13 -2.38 4.30 1.27
N GLN A 14 -2.84 5.13 2.19
CA GLN A 14 -3.77 4.72 3.25
C GLN A 14 -5.09 4.23 2.65
N GLU A 15 -5.68 4.97 1.71
CA GLU A 15 -6.91 4.59 1.01
C GLU A 15 -6.73 3.27 0.23
N LEU A 16 -5.59 3.07 -0.44
CA LEU A 16 -5.28 1.82 -1.12
C LEU A 16 -5.23 0.63 -0.15
N PHE A 17 -4.55 0.78 0.98
CA PHE A 17 -4.41 -0.27 1.98
C PHE A 17 -5.75 -0.57 2.65
N GLU A 18 -6.53 0.46 3.00
CA GLU A 18 -7.89 0.30 3.51
C GLU A 18 -8.77 -0.47 2.54
N ARG A 19 -8.71 -0.14 1.24
CA ARG A 19 -9.48 -0.84 0.20
C ARG A 19 -9.10 -2.31 0.11
N ILE A 20 -7.80 -2.62 0.11
CA ILE A 20 -7.30 -4.01 0.08
C ILE A 20 -7.79 -4.78 1.31
N LEU A 21 -7.61 -4.22 2.51
CA LEU A 21 -7.97 -4.85 3.77
C LEU A 21 -9.48 -4.99 3.94
N PHE A 22 -10.25 -4.01 3.47
CA PHE A 22 -11.70 -4.07 3.43
C PHE A 22 -12.18 -5.21 2.54
N ILE A 23 -11.69 -5.30 1.30
CA ILE A 23 -12.03 -6.38 0.37
C ILE A 23 -11.63 -7.74 0.96
N TRP A 24 -10.44 -7.84 1.54
CA TRP A 24 -9.98 -9.08 2.17
C TRP A 24 -10.91 -9.51 3.31
N ALA A 25 -11.32 -8.57 4.18
CA ALA A 25 -12.20 -8.85 5.31
C ALA A 25 -13.59 -9.32 4.88
N ILE A 26 -14.21 -8.70 3.87
CA ILE A 26 -15.52 -9.15 3.36
C ILE A 26 -15.44 -10.50 2.63
N ARG A 27 -14.28 -10.84 2.05
CA ARG A 27 -14.06 -12.12 1.36
C ARG A 27 -13.71 -13.27 2.31
N HIS A 28 -13.26 -12.96 3.53
CA HIS A 28 -12.91 -13.93 4.58
C HIS A 28 -13.72 -13.67 5.87
N PRO A 29 -15.06 -13.83 5.84
CA PRO A 29 -15.95 -13.40 6.93
C PRO A 29 -15.72 -14.13 8.26
N ALA A 30 -15.18 -15.36 8.23
CA ALA A 30 -14.83 -16.10 9.44
C ALA A 30 -13.63 -15.48 10.19
N SER A 31 -12.78 -14.75 9.49
CA SER A 31 -11.63 -14.05 10.07
C SER A 31 -11.95 -12.58 10.35
N GLY A 32 -12.59 -11.89 9.39
CA GLY A 32 -12.69 -10.42 9.42
C GLY A 32 -11.31 -9.76 9.48
N TYR A 33 -11.22 -8.44 9.67
CA TYR A 33 -9.91 -7.81 9.86
C TYR A 33 -9.30 -8.21 11.20
N VAL A 34 -8.06 -8.73 11.16
CA VAL A 34 -7.26 -9.03 12.33
C VAL A 34 -6.01 -8.15 12.32
N GLN A 35 -5.70 -7.53 13.45
CA GLN A 35 -4.51 -6.71 13.60
C GLN A 35 -3.26 -7.51 13.22
N GLY A 36 -2.39 -6.91 12.39
CA GLY A 36 -1.20 -7.56 11.82
C GLY A 36 -1.37 -7.95 10.34
N ILE A 37 -2.60 -8.12 9.84
CA ILE A 37 -2.83 -8.39 8.42
C ILE A 37 -2.42 -7.20 7.54
N ASN A 38 -2.52 -5.98 8.06
CA ASN A 38 -2.03 -4.78 7.39
C ASN A 38 -0.51 -4.82 7.12
N ASP A 39 0.27 -5.53 7.93
CA ASP A 39 1.71 -5.70 7.69
C ASP A 39 2.00 -6.69 6.56
N LEU A 40 1.03 -7.56 6.21
CA LEU A 40 1.18 -8.49 5.08
C LEU A 40 1.03 -7.79 3.73
N VAL A 41 0.34 -6.64 3.67
CA VAL A 41 0.16 -5.86 2.43
C VAL A 41 1.46 -5.18 2.01
N LEU A 42 2.27 -4.78 3.01
CA LEU A 42 3.50 -4.02 2.86
C LEU A 42 4.50 -4.61 1.84
N PRO A 43 4.97 -5.88 1.96
CA PRO A 43 5.96 -6.42 1.05
C PRO A 43 5.46 -6.48 -0.39
N PHE A 44 4.18 -6.79 -0.62
CA PHE A 44 3.61 -6.80 -1.96
C PHE A 44 3.54 -5.39 -2.55
N PHE A 45 3.11 -4.41 -1.74
CA PHE A 45 3.05 -3.02 -2.17
C PHE A 45 4.42 -2.51 -2.62
N VAL A 46 5.48 -2.72 -1.82
CA VAL A 46 6.84 -2.27 -2.16
C VAL A 46 7.37 -2.94 -3.41
N VAL A 47 7.18 -4.26 -3.55
CA VAL A 47 7.66 -5.01 -4.72
C VAL A 47 6.95 -4.52 -5.99
N PHE A 48 5.63 -4.39 -6.00
CA PHE A 48 4.90 -3.92 -7.18
C PHE A 48 5.17 -2.45 -7.50
N LEU A 49 5.33 -1.61 -6.48
CA LEU A 49 5.65 -0.20 -6.68
C LEU A 49 7.04 -0.02 -7.31
N SER A 50 8.01 -0.89 -6.97
CA SER A 50 9.37 -0.81 -7.52
C SER A 50 9.45 -0.93 -9.05
N GLU A 51 8.44 -1.51 -9.71
CA GLU A 51 8.37 -1.55 -11.17
C GLU A 51 8.10 -0.17 -11.81
N PHE A 52 7.55 0.76 -11.04
CA PHE A 52 7.18 2.11 -11.49
C PHE A 52 8.18 3.20 -11.03
N ILE A 53 9.16 2.83 -10.21
CA ILE A 53 10.15 3.73 -9.64
C ILE A 53 11.49 3.44 -10.33
N GLU A 54 12.16 4.48 -10.84
CA GLU A 54 13.51 4.34 -11.39
C GLU A 54 14.50 3.93 -10.28
N ASN A 55 15.53 3.13 -10.62
CA ASN A 55 16.45 2.53 -9.65
C ASN A 55 17.17 3.52 -8.70
N ASP A 56 17.22 4.81 -9.05
CA ASP A 56 17.87 5.87 -8.24
C ASP A 56 16.89 6.63 -7.33
N VAL A 57 15.60 6.33 -7.37
CA VAL A 57 14.58 7.03 -6.57
C VAL A 57 14.27 6.26 -5.30
N ASP A 58 14.38 6.93 -4.16
CA ASP A 58 14.06 6.36 -2.85
C ASP A 58 12.55 6.12 -2.70
N ILE A 59 12.19 4.84 -2.55
CA ILE A 59 10.80 4.38 -2.37
C ILE A 59 10.15 5.04 -1.15
N GLU A 60 10.91 5.29 -0.07
CA GLU A 60 10.35 5.88 1.16
C GLU A 60 9.79 7.29 0.92
N ASN A 61 10.38 8.01 -0.04
CA ASN A 61 10.09 9.40 -0.34
C ASN A 61 9.37 9.58 -1.69
N PHE A 62 9.00 8.48 -2.36
CA PHE A 62 8.32 8.54 -3.65
C PHE A 62 6.89 9.09 -3.52
N ASP A 63 6.56 10.10 -4.32
CA ASP A 63 5.20 10.65 -4.38
C ASP A 63 4.30 9.80 -5.28
N ILE A 64 3.42 9.01 -4.66
CA ILE A 64 2.47 8.13 -5.37
C ILE A 64 1.51 8.93 -6.24
N SER A 65 1.21 10.18 -5.89
CA SER A 65 0.29 11.02 -6.64
C SER A 65 0.81 11.39 -8.04
N SER A 66 2.13 11.27 -8.25
CA SER A 66 2.78 11.46 -9.55
C SER A 66 2.49 10.35 -10.57
N LEU A 67 2.04 9.17 -10.11
CA LEU A 67 1.66 8.07 -10.99
C LEU A 67 0.38 8.40 -11.79
N SER A 68 0.30 7.89 -13.02
CA SER A 68 -0.92 8.00 -13.83
C SER A 68 -2.12 7.39 -13.10
N GLU A 69 -3.33 7.89 -13.36
CA GLU A 69 -4.54 7.33 -12.74
C GLU A 69 -4.73 5.83 -13.03
N SER A 70 -4.28 5.35 -14.21
CA SER A 70 -4.35 3.92 -14.55
C SER A 70 -3.49 3.07 -13.61
N ASN A 71 -2.33 3.59 -13.19
CA ASN A 71 -1.38 2.88 -12.36
C ASN A 71 -1.70 3.01 -10.86
N ARG A 72 -2.62 3.92 -10.48
CA ARG A 72 -3.11 4.09 -9.12
C ARG A 72 -4.39 3.30 -8.80
N ARG A 73 -4.99 2.61 -9.77
CA ARG A 73 -6.31 1.96 -9.63
C ARG A 73 -6.25 0.46 -9.38
#